data_AF-A0A944P2B7-F1
#
_entry.id   AF-A0A944P2B7-F1
#
_cell.length_a   1.000
_cell.length_b   1.000
_cell.length_c   1.000
_cell.angle_alpha   90.00
_cell.angle_beta   90.00
_cell.angle_gamma   90.00
#
_symmetry.space_group_name_H-M   'P 1'
#
loop_
_entity.id
_entity.type
_entity.pdbx_description
1 polymer ?
#
loop_
_entity_poly.entity_id
_entity_poly.type
_entity_poly.pdbx_seq_one_letter_code
_entity_poly.pdbx_strand_id
1 'polypeptide(L)' 'MIAKLTGILDSTGDDWAVLDVGGVGYLVFCSARTLSALLEKGATVS' A
#
# COMPACT_ATOMS: atom_id res chain seq x y z
N MET A 1 15.74 -0.31 8.57
CA MET A 1 15.27 0.92 7.90
C MET A 1 14.80 0.53 6.50
N ILE A 2 13.60 0.93 6.11
CA ILE A 2 12.98 0.53 4.82
C ILE A 2 12.85 1.78 3.96
N ALA A 3 13.34 1.74 2.72
CA ALA A 3 13.33 2.88 1.80
C ALA A 3 12.19 2.83 0.77
N LYS A 4 11.76 1.62 0.39
CA LYS A 4 10.72 1.37 -0.62
C LYS A 4 10.06 0.01 -0.35
N LEU A 5 8.78 -0.12 -0.71
CA LEU A 5 8.07 -1.38 -0.79
C LEU A 5 7.54 -1.55 -2.22
N THR A 6 7.55 -2.78 -2.72
CA THR A 6 6.89 -3.14 -3.98
C THR A 6 6.06 -4.37 -3.69
N GLY A 7 4.76 -4.33 -3.96
CA GLY A 7 3.85 -5.41 -3.59
C GLY A 7 2.47 -5.24 -4.19
N ILE A 8 1.50 -5.97 -3.65
CA ILE A 8 0.10 -5.93 -4.06
C ILE A 8 -0.67 -5.12 -3.03
N LEU A 9 -1.52 -4.19 -3.50
CA LEU A 9 -2.43 -3.49 -2.61
C LEU A 9 -3.50 -4.45 -2.08
N ASP A 10 -3.49 -4.72 -0.78
CA ASP A 10 -4.45 -5.61 -0.13
C ASP A 10 -5.67 -4.82 0.39
N SER A 11 -5.41 -3.81 1.21
CA SER A 11 -6.46 -3.02 1.87
C SER A 11 -6.06 -1.57 2.07
N THR A 12 -7.06 -0.70 2.21
CA THR A 12 -6.91 0.75 2.42
C THR A 12 -7.94 1.25 3.43
N GLY A 13 -7.60 2.31 4.15
CA GLY A 13 -8.49 3.10 5.00
C GLY A 13 -8.36 4.59 4.68
N ASP A 14 -8.72 5.45 5.64
CA ASP A 14 -8.76 6.90 5.41
C ASP A 14 -7.36 7.55 5.27
N ASP A 15 -6.35 6.99 5.94
CA ASP A 15 -4.97 7.50 5.98
C ASP A 15 -3.89 6.41 5.95
N TRP A 16 -4.30 5.16 5.68
CA TRP A 16 -3.40 4.01 5.65
C TRP A 16 -3.71 3.03 4.52
N ALA A 17 -2.72 2.20 4.18
CA ALA A 17 -2.86 1.05 3.30
C ALA A 17 -2.05 -0.14 3.81
N VAL A 18 -2.45 -1.36 3.44
CA VAL A 18 -1.66 -2.57 3.63
C VAL A 18 -1.20 -3.06 2.26
N LEU A 19 0.11 -3.25 2.14
CA LEU A 19 0.72 -3.88 0.98
C LEU A 19 1.15 -5.30 1.34
N ASP A 20 0.73 -6.28 0.55
CA ASP A 20 1.31 -7.61 0.57
C ASP A 20 2.62 -7.60 -0.25
N VAL A 21 3.74 -7.77 0.44
CA VAL A 21 5.07 -7.91 -0.16
C VAL A 21 5.57 -9.33 0.12
N GLY A 22 5.24 -10.27 -0.78
CA GLY A 22 5.72 -11.64 -0.72
C GLY A 22 5.17 -12.45 0.45
N GLY A 23 3.92 -12.20 0.85
CA GLY A 23 3.23 -12.84 1.97
C GLY A 23 3.33 -12.07 3.30
N VAL A 24 3.94 -10.89 3.30
CA VAL A 24 4.07 -10.02 4.49
C VAL A 24 3.24 -8.76 4.30
N GLY A 25 2.28 -8.53 5.20
CA GLY A 25 1.45 -7.33 5.22
C GLY A 25 2.16 -6.14 5.86
N TYR A 26 2.49 -5.13 5.05
CA TYR A 26 3.08 -3.87 5.48
C TYR A 26 2.01 -2.79 5.62
N LEU A 27 1.74 -2.37 6.86
CA LEU A 27 0.93 -1.18 7.13
C LEU A 27 1.74 0.08 6.85
N VAL A 28 1.25 0.90 5.92
CA VAL A 28 1.84 2.19 5.55
C VAL A 28 0.84 3.31 5.79
N PHE A 29 1.31 4.42 6.34
CA PHE A 29 0.50 5.64 6.48
C PHE A 29 0.87 6.62 5.37
N CYS A 30 -0.14 7.20 4.71
CA CYS A 30 0.07 8.20 3.69
C CYS A 30 -1.16 9.11 3.54
N SER A 31 -0.96 10.26 2.88
CA SER A 31 -2.04 11.22 2.70
C SER A 31 -3.19 10.64 1.86
N ALA A 32 -4.41 11.16 2.04
CA ALA A 32 -5.55 10.84 1.19
C ALA A 32 -5.23 11.03 -0.32
N ARG A 33 -4.42 12.04 -0.68
CA ARG A 33 -3.95 12.24 -2.06
C ARG A 33 -3.14 11.04 -2.58
N THR A 34 -2.26 10.50 -1.75
CA THR A 34 -1.44 9.33 -2.08
C THR A 34 -2.32 8.10 -2.20
N LEU A 35 -3.26 7.90 -1.27
CA LEU A 35 -4.22 6.79 -1.29
C LEU A 35 -5.09 6.80 -2.55
N SER A 36 -5.61 7.96 -2.94
CA SER A 36 -6.42 8.10 -4.17
C SER A 36 -5.63 7.85 -5.45
N ALA A 37 -4.29 7.91 -5.40
CA ALA A 37 -3.41 7.59 -6.52
C ALA A 37 -3.02 6.10 -6.55
N LEU A 38 -3.30 5.35 -5.49
CA LEU A 38 -3.14 3.89 -5.52
C LEU A 38 -4.17 3.30 -6.47
N LEU A 39 -3.73 2.30 -7.24
CA LEU A 39 -4.59 1.50 -8.10
C LEU A 39 -5.62 0.71 -7.26
N GLU A 40 -6.59 0.07 -7.92
CA GLU A 40 -7.57 -0.78 -7.24
C GLU A 40 -6.90 -1.94 -6.47
N LYS A 41 -7.63 -2.52 -5.50
CA LYS A 41 -7.17 -3.69 -4.75
C LYS A 41 -6.73 -4.82 -5.70
N GLY A 42 -5.65 -5.50 -5.34
CA GLY A 42 -5.05 -6.55 -6.16
C GLY A 42 -4.09 -6.05 -7.24
N ALA A 43 -3.94 -4.73 -7.43
CA ALA A 43 -2.96 -4.17 -8.34
C ALA A 43 -1.55 -4.12 -7.71
N THR A 44 -0.54 -4.27 -8.57
CA THR A 44 0.87 -4.09 -8.19
C THR A 44 1.19 -2.62 -7.98
N VAL A 45 1.78 -2.29 -6.84
CA VAL A 45 2.15 -0.93 -6.42
C VAL A 45 3.61 -0.87 -5.94
N SER A 46 4.26 0.28 -6.10
CA SER A 46 5.66 0.50 -5.71
C SER A 46 5.95 1.94 -5.31
#